data_AF-Q4BX33-F1
#
_entry.id   AF-Q4BX33-F1
#
_cell.length_a   1.000
_cell.length_b   1.000
_cell.length_c   1.000
_cell.angle_alpha   90.00
_cell.angle_beta   90.00
_cell.angle_gamma   90.00
#
_symmetry.space_group_name_H-M   'P 1'
#
loop_
_entity.id
_entity.type
_entity.pdbx_description
1 polymer ?
#
loop_
_entity_poly.entity_id
_entity_poly.type
_entity_poly.pdbx_seq_one_letter_code
_entity_poly.pdbx_strand_id
1 'polypeptide(L)'
;AYYYQGNAWVAKGNYQEGINAYKQANRLGLNSQELILNWEQSAAKLAGQYIDQGNQLFSEGKLEKALIELDKAIATKPDSPWPYFYQGNIYFSLRQYQKGMASYDQALSLKANVPGLNLNYANVLLRQGKLEKSIDYFHQELRNDPNCAEAHHMLGNTLDRLNRFQEALPYWEKAIALKPGNMTIYNDIALHLMFRGERKSMIRLLEQGYEEQQKNALKGNVGQQDIRFLSSTWSSVIGHTGLLDYYIKMTQLGLNSHRHTILLARPDQIVNPCFLDYWKPYIDIVTEPESIEKLTPLSDSLQDVLAGIRFSDRRTLPYFEAWAVVQREWEKQQRSPLLRLSDSHLERGWDCLASLGVPRDAWFVCLHVREPGFHQDKKGLYKTFRNANIDTYTLAMETVRERGGYVIRLGDPSMTPLAPMSGVIDYAHSDLKSDWMDIFLCGACRFYIGTTSGLSHVPPTFGVPCAMTNWTPMGIRSPYGADLLIPKLYWLESEQRYLSLAESIDPQIGYIQYAPFLAEKRIKPVDNSPEDINALVIEMLERMEETGNYTEADHGLQREFDKISAKYTAYSSRFSRDFLKKYSDILF
;
A
#
# COMPACT_ATOMS: atom_id res chain seq x y z
N ALA A 1 46.33 26.57 35.71
CA ALA A 1 45.17 27.50 35.64
C ALA A 1 44.05 26.94 34.77
N TYR A 2 44.26 26.79 33.44
CA TYR A 2 43.22 26.31 32.52
C TYR A 2 42.62 24.93 32.89
N TYR A 3 43.40 23.98 33.41
CA TYR A 3 42.88 22.71 33.92
C TYR A 3 41.82 22.89 35.01
N TYR A 4 42.13 23.66 36.06
CA TYR A 4 41.19 23.96 37.15
C TYR A 4 39.99 24.79 36.68
N GLN A 5 40.19 25.69 35.71
CA GLN A 5 39.10 26.42 35.07
C GLN A 5 38.16 25.45 34.32
N GLY A 6 38.72 24.47 33.62
CA GLY A 6 37.97 23.38 32.99
C GLY A 6 37.11 22.62 34.00
N ASN A 7 37.73 22.17 35.11
CA ASN A 7 37.01 21.49 36.20
C ASN A 7 35.85 22.35 36.75
N ALA A 8 36.07 23.66 36.92
CA ALA A 8 35.06 24.59 37.42
C ALA A 8 33.88 24.79 36.44
N TRP A 9 34.13 24.83 35.13
CA TRP A 9 33.06 24.89 34.13
C TRP A 9 32.27 23.60 34.06
N VAL A 10 32.94 22.46 34.06
CA VAL A 10 32.32 21.14 34.04
C VAL A 10 31.44 20.92 35.27
N ALA A 11 31.88 21.37 36.46
CA ALA A 11 31.09 21.32 37.69
C ALA A 11 29.78 22.14 37.62
N LYS A 12 29.73 23.16 36.75
CA LYS A 12 28.53 23.97 36.48
C LYS A 12 27.67 23.43 35.33
N GLY A 13 28.07 22.31 34.70
CA GLY A 13 27.39 21.74 33.53
C GLY A 13 27.75 22.40 32.20
N ASN A 14 28.71 23.34 32.19
CA ASN A 14 29.16 24.06 30.99
C ASN A 14 30.29 23.27 30.30
N TYR A 15 29.93 22.15 29.68
CA TYR A 15 30.90 21.20 29.15
C TYR A 15 31.71 21.76 27.97
N GLN A 16 31.13 22.62 27.13
CA GLN A 16 31.82 23.22 25.98
C GLN A 16 32.97 24.13 26.42
N GLU A 17 32.72 25.01 27.39
CA GLU A 17 33.71 25.89 28.01
C GLU A 17 34.77 25.08 28.77
N GLY A 18 34.35 24.01 29.45
CA GLY A 18 35.24 23.05 30.10
C GLY A 18 36.22 22.40 29.12
N ILE A 19 35.71 21.85 28.01
CA ILE A 19 36.50 21.26 26.92
C ILE A 19 37.47 22.26 26.31
N ASN A 20 37.03 23.50 26.06
CA ASN A 20 37.89 24.56 25.52
C ASN A 20 39.06 24.87 26.47
N ALA A 21 38.81 24.90 27.79
CA ALA A 21 39.85 25.09 28.79
C ALA A 21 40.82 23.90 28.86
N TYR A 22 40.34 22.66 28.79
CA TYR A 22 41.22 21.49 28.73
C TYR A 22 42.08 21.46 27.45
N LYS A 23 41.49 21.77 26.29
CA LYS A 23 42.23 21.91 25.02
C LYS A 23 43.36 22.94 25.14
N GLN A 24 43.09 24.08 25.80
CA GLN A 24 44.10 25.12 26.00
C GLN A 24 45.19 24.68 26.98
N ALA A 25 44.84 23.98 28.07
CA ALA A 25 45.81 23.40 28.99
C ALA A 25 46.73 22.37 28.30
N ASN A 26 46.17 21.49 27.47
CA ASN A 26 46.92 20.52 26.68
C ASN A 26 47.86 21.19 25.66
N ARG A 27 47.39 22.25 24.95
CA ARG A 27 48.23 23.04 24.05
C ARG A 27 49.42 23.70 24.75
N LEU A 28 49.28 24.04 26.02
CA LEU A 28 50.35 24.62 26.85
C LEU A 28 51.26 23.56 27.49
N GLY A 29 51.12 22.29 27.11
CA GLY A 29 52.00 21.20 27.50
C GLY A 29 51.54 20.36 28.69
N LEU A 30 50.35 20.62 29.25
CA LEU A 30 49.79 19.77 30.31
C LEU A 30 49.08 18.55 29.71
N ASN A 31 49.80 17.43 29.61
CA ASN A 31 49.29 16.19 29.01
C ASN A 31 49.10 15.08 30.05
N SER A 32 48.54 15.39 31.22
CA SER A 32 48.31 14.39 32.28
C SER A 32 47.16 13.44 31.90
N GLN A 33 47.25 12.19 32.35
CA GLN A 33 46.15 11.23 32.18
C GLN A 33 44.83 11.75 32.76
N GLU A 34 44.89 12.45 33.89
CA GLU A 34 43.72 13.04 34.54
C GLU A 34 43.06 14.13 33.69
N LEU A 35 43.86 15.00 33.04
CA LEU A 35 43.33 16.01 32.12
C LEU A 35 42.65 15.38 30.91
N ILE A 36 43.28 14.36 30.31
CA ILE A 36 42.74 13.65 29.15
C ILE A 36 41.43 12.98 29.53
N LEU A 37 41.39 12.29 30.68
CA LEU A 37 40.18 11.65 31.19
C LEU A 37 39.05 12.66 31.43
N ASN A 38 39.33 13.78 32.10
CA ASN A 38 38.31 14.81 32.36
C ASN A 38 37.81 15.46 31.07
N TRP A 39 38.69 15.66 30.09
CA TRP A 39 38.31 16.14 28.78
C TRP A 39 37.40 15.12 28.08
N GLU A 40 37.81 13.85 27.97
CA GLU A 40 37.02 12.80 27.33
C GLU A 40 35.64 12.62 27.96
N GLN A 41 35.56 12.62 29.29
CA GLN A 41 34.29 12.54 30.01
C GLN A 41 33.39 13.75 29.74
N SER A 42 33.97 14.95 29.66
CA SER A 42 33.23 16.17 29.35
C SER A 42 32.73 16.18 27.90
N ALA A 43 33.55 15.71 26.97
CA ALA A 43 33.18 15.54 25.56
C ALA A 43 32.06 14.50 25.41
N ALA A 44 32.13 13.38 26.13
CA ALA A 44 31.08 12.38 26.13
C ALA A 44 29.74 12.93 26.65
N LYS A 45 29.76 13.71 27.74
CA LYS A 45 28.55 14.35 28.27
C LYS A 45 27.97 15.38 27.30
N LEU A 46 28.80 16.23 26.71
CA LEU A 46 28.33 17.22 25.75
C LEU A 46 27.77 16.57 24.47
N ALA A 47 28.45 15.55 23.95
CA ALA A 47 27.95 14.77 22.82
C ALA A 47 26.61 14.10 23.16
N GLY A 48 26.45 13.56 24.38
CA GLY A 48 25.18 13.03 24.89
C GLY A 48 24.06 14.08 24.86
N GLN A 49 24.31 15.30 25.32
CA GLN A 49 23.33 16.39 25.27
C GLN A 49 22.89 16.71 23.84
N TYR A 50 23.83 16.78 22.89
CA TYR A 50 23.50 16.99 21.48
C TYR A 50 22.73 15.82 20.86
N ILE A 51 23.04 14.58 21.25
CA ILE A 51 22.29 13.39 20.83
C ILE A 51 20.85 13.44 21.34
N ASP A 52 20.66 13.74 22.62
CA ASP A 52 19.33 13.81 23.24
C ASP A 52 18.48 14.92 22.60
N GLN A 53 19.08 16.09 22.35
CA GLN A 53 18.43 17.18 21.63
C GLN A 53 18.09 16.81 20.18
N GLY A 54 19.02 16.14 19.48
CA GLY A 54 18.79 15.66 18.12
C GLY A 54 17.64 14.64 18.06
N ASN A 55 17.59 13.70 19.00
CA ASN A 55 16.52 12.71 19.09
C ASN A 55 15.17 13.35 19.45
N GLN A 56 15.15 14.33 20.35
CA GLN A 56 13.94 15.10 20.64
C GLN A 56 13.43 15.83 19.39
N LEU A 57 14.31 16.56 18.69
CA LEU A 57 13.94 17.26 17.45
C LEU A 57 13.45 16.30 16.36
N PHE A 58 14.02 15.09 16.31
CA PHE A 58 13.54 14.03 15.43
C PHE A 58 12.10 13.60 15.77
N SER A 59 11.79 13.37 17.05
CA SER A 59 10.42 13.06 17.49
C SER A 59 9.42 14.19 17.22
N GLU A 60 9.89 15.44 17.26
CA GLU A 60 9.10 16.63 16.88
C GLU A 60 8.96 16.83 15.37
N GLY A 61 9.54 15.95 14.54
CA GLY A 61 9.53 16.05 13.08
C GLY A 61 10.43 17.16 12.51
N LYS A 62 11.28 17.79 13.32
CA LYS A 62 12.20 18.85 12.91
C LYS A 62 13.52 18.25 12.39
N LEU A 63 13.42 17.50 11.30
CA LEU A 63 14.47 16.60 10.79
C LEU A 63 15.80 17.33 10.49
N GLU A 64 15.78 18.50 9.84
CA GLU A 64 17.00 19.25 9.52
C GLU A 64 17.70 19.80 10.77
N LYS A 65 16.92 20.25 11.76
CA LYS A 65 17.47 20.73 13.03
C LYS A 65 18.07 19.59 13.83
N ALA A 66 17.42 18.43 13.81
CA ALA A 66 17.95 17.22 14.42
C ALA A 66 19.32 16.85 13.84
N LEU A 67 19.48 16.88 12.51
CA LEU A 67 20.76 16.62 11.86
C LEU A 67 21.87 17.58 12.33
N ILE A 68 21.57 18.88 12.48
CA ILE A 68 22.53 19.88 12.97
C ILE A 68 23.03 19.53 14.38
N GLU A 69 22.16 19.15 15.31
CA GLU A 69 22.59 18.76 16.65
C GLU A 69 23.43 17.47 16.62
N LEU A 70 23.05 16.49 15.79
CA LEU A 70 23.84 15.27 15.63
C LEU A 70 25.22 15.54 15.01
N ASP A 71 25.35 16.49 14.10
CA ASP A 71 26.64 16.93 13.55
C ASP A 71 27.53 17.55 14.65
N LYS A 72 26.95 18.31 15.59
CA LYS A 72 27.69 18.81 16.77
C LYS A 72 28.13 17.66 17.68
N ALA A 73 27.28 16.65 17.87
CA ALA A 73 27.65 15.45 18.62
C ALA A 73 28.84 14.73 17.98
N ILE A 74 28.83 14.55 16.66
CA ILE A 74 29.92 13.93 15.89
C ILE A 74 31.21 14.76 15.99
N ALA A 75 31.12 16.09 15.83
CA ALA A 75 32.27 16.98 15.95
C ALA A 75 32.88 16.97 17.37
N THR A 76 32.07 16.71 18.39
CA THR A 76 32.50 16.65 19.79
C THR A 76 33.11 15.29 20.14
N LYS A 77 32.48 14.20 19.69
CA LYS A 77 32.88 12.82 19.98
C LYS A 77 32.64 11.91 18.76
N PRO A 78 33.60 11.86 17.81
CA PRO A 78 33.42 11.15 16.54
C PRO A 78 33.45 9.62 16.67
N ASP A 79 33.93 9.09 17.79
CA ASP A 79 33.95 7.67 18.13
C ASP A 79 32.65 7.19 18.80
N SER A 80 31.65 8.07 18.99
CA SER A 80 30.32 7.69 19.44
C SER A 80 29.48 7.16 18.27
N PRO A 81 28.88 5.96 18.36
CA PRO A 81 28.05 5.43 17.29
C PRO A 81 26.62 5.98 17.25
N TRP A 82 26.11 6.46 18.39
CA TRP A 82 24.75 6.97 18.55
C TRP A 82 24.35 8.08 17.57
N PRO A 83 25.14 9.14 17.35
CA PRO A 83 24.72 10.19 16.44
C PRO A 83 24.61 9.72 15.01
N TYR A 84 25.49 8.81 14.56
CA TYR A 84 25.38 8.19 13.24
C TYR A 84 24.15 7.29 13.12
N PHE A 85 23.79 6.53 14.17
CA PHE A 85 22.55 5.77 14.20
C PHE A 85 21.31 6.67 14.03
N TYR A 86 21.22 7.77 14.78
CA TYR A 86 20.11 8.71 14.67
C TYR A 86 20.10 9.44 13.31
N GLN A 87 21.25 9.81 12.75
CA GLN A 87 21.34 10.34 11.39
C GLN A 87 20.82 9.32 10.37
N GLY A 88 21.15 8.04 10.54
CA GLY A 88 20.62 6.94 9.73
C GLY A 88 19.10 6.89 9.74
N ASN A 89 18.48 7.00 10.92
CA ASN A 89 17.02 7.04 11.08
C ASN A 89 16.41 8.27 10.40
N ILE A 90 17.00 9.45 10.59
CA ILE A 90 16.51 10.71 9.99
C ILE A 90 16.59 10.66 8.46
N TYR A 91 17.74 10.24 7.91
CA TYR A 91 17.89 10.12 6.46
C TYR A 91 16.97 9.06 5.85
N PHE A 92 16.64 8.01 6.60
CA PHE A 92 15.62 7.05 6.19
C PHE A 92 14.23 7.70 6.10
N SER A 93 13.82 8.48 7.11
CA SER A 93 12.56 9.24 7.08
C SER A 93 12.52 10.26 5.93
N LEU A 94 13.66 10.88 5.61
CA LEU A 94 13.81 11.77 4.46
C LEU A 94 13.91 11.04 3.10
N ARG A 95 13.83 9.70 3.09
CA ARG A 95 14.03 8.85 1.90
C ARG A 95 15.39 9.02 1.21
N GLN A 96 16.36 9.61 1.90
CA GLN A 96 17.75 9.76 1.46
C GLN A 96 18.53 8.49 1.79
N TYR A 97 18.11 7.35 1.22
CA TYR A 97 18.53 6.04 1.68
C TYR A 97 20.05 5.80 1.56
N GLN A 98 20.74 6.38 0.57
CA GLN A 98 22.20 6.24 0.47
C GLN A 98 22.92 6.92 1.64
N LYS A 99 22.48 8.12 2.05
CA LYS A 99 23.05 8.82 3.21
C LYS A 99 22.74 8.05 4.50
N GLY A 100 21.50 7.56 4.64
CA GLY A 100 21.12 6.75 5.79
C GLY A 100 21.98 5.50 5.93
N MET A 101 22.21 4.78 4.83
CA MET A 101 23.12 3.63 4.81
C MET A 101 24.54 4.00 5.23
N ALA A 102 25.10 5.09 4.69
CA ALA A 102 26.43 5.54 5.06
C ALA A 102 26.55 5.86 6.56
N SER A 103 25.53 6.49 7.16
CA SER A 103 25.49 6.74 8.60
C SER A 103 25.41 5.43 9.41
N TYR A 104 24.60 4.45 9.00
CA TYR A 104 24.58 3.15 9.68
C TYR A 104 25.90 2.39 9.54
N ASP A 105 26.54 2.44 8.37
CA ASP A 105 27.87 1.82 8.16
C ASP A 105 28.91 2.44 9.10
N GLN A 106 28.88 3.76 9.31
CA GLN A 106 29.74 4.43 10.30
C GLN A 106 29.44 3.93 11.72
N ALA A 107 28.16 3.88 12.12
CA ALA A 107 27.77 3.38 13.44
C ALA A 107 28.24 1.93 13.68
N LEU A 108 28.09 1.04 12.68
CA LEU A 108 28.53 -0.35 12.73
C LEU A 108 30.06 -0.47 12.78
N SER A 109 30.80 0.38 12.05
CA SER A 109 32.27 0.37 12.03
C SER A 109 32.90 0.68 13.40
N LEU A 110 32.17 1.46 14.23
CA LEU A 110 32.55 1.79 15.60
C LEU A 110 32.28 0.64 16.60
N LYS A 111 31.96 -0.57 16.11
CA LYS A 111 31.66 -1.79 16.90
C LYS A 111 30.58 -1.54 17.96
N ALA A 112 29.56 -0.80 17.56
CA ALA A 112 28.49 -0.37 18.44
C ALA A 112 27.59 -1.51 18.87
N ASN A 113 27.35 -1.65 20.18
CA ASN A 113 26.19 -2.37 20.69
C ASN A 113 25.03 -1.37 20.87
N VAL A 114 24.54 -0.83 19.76
CA VAL A 114 23.36 0.04 19.73
C VAL A 114 22.13 -0.84 19.47
N PRO A 115 21.21 -0.99 20.44
CA PRO A 115 20.00 -1.78 20.26
C PRO A 115 19.21 -1.30 19.04
N GLY A 116 18.74 -2.24 18.20
CA GLY A 116 17.97 -1.94 17.00
C GLY A 116 18.78 -1.38 15.82
N LEU A 117 20.10 -1.18 15.93
CA LEU A 117 20.94 -0.73 14.81
C LEU A 117 20.88 -1.71 13.62
N ASN A 118 21.03 -3.02 13.90
CA ASN A 118 20.98 -4.04 12.83
C ASN A 118 19.58 -4.14 12.23
N LEU A 119 18.53 -4.10 13.06
CA LEU A 119 17.13 -4.05 12.62
C LEU A 119 16.86 -2.88 11.66
N ASN A 120 17.22 -1.66 12.06
CA ASN A 120 16.96 -0.46 11.25
C ASN A 120 17.77 -0.47 9.95
N TYR A 121 19.04 -0.89 10.01
CA TYR A 121 19.86 -1.00 8.81
C TYR A 121 19.34 -2.07 7.84
N ALA A 122 18.94 -3.23 8.35
CA ALA A 122 18.29 -4.29 7.57
C ALA A 122 16.99 -3.78 6.90
N ASN A 123 16.18 -3.01 7.62
CA ASN A 123 14.97 -2.39 7.07
C ASN A 123 15.28 -1.42 5.91
N VAL A 124 16.35 -0.62 6.00
CA VAL A 124 16.79 0.27 4.91
C VAL A 124 17.25 -0.54 3.70
N LEU A 125 18.05 -1.58 3.92
CA LEU A 125 18.50 -2.50 2.87
C LEU A 125 17.31 -3.17 2.16
N LEU A 126 16.31 -3.62 2.92
CA LEU A 126 15.08 -4.21 2.42
C LEU A 126 14.28 -3.23 1.54
N ARG A 127 14.20 -1.95 1.94
CA ARG A 127 13.54 -0.88 1.16
C ARG A 127 14.29 -0.57 -0.13
N GLN A 128 15.62 -0.68 -0.14
CA GLN A 128 16.43 -0.60 -1.38
C GLN A 128 16.41 -1.89 -2.22
N GLY A 129 15.71 -2.94 -1.80
CA GLY A 129 15.66 -4.21 -2.52
C GLY A 129 16.92 -5.07 -2.36
N LYS A 130 17.82 -4.75 -1.43
CA LYS A 130 19.01 -5.55 -1.09
C LYS A 130 18.64 -6.68 -0.12
N LEU A 131 17.76 -7.59 -0.58
CA LEU A 131 17.07 -8.58 0.26
C LEU A 131 18.02 -9.55 0.98
N GLU A 132 18.97 -10.15 0.26
CA GLU A 132 19.93 -11.09 0.88
C GLU A 132 20.79 -10.39 1.94
N LYS A 133 21.27 -9.18 1.67
CA LYS A 133 22.03 -8.40 2.67
C LYS A 133 21.19 -8.05 3.89
N SER A 134 19.88 -7.75 3.73
CA SER A 134 19.02 -7.49 4.88
C SER A 134 18.84 -8.72 5.77
N ILE A 135 18.82 -9.93 5.20
CA ILE A 135 18.74 -11.18 5.97
C ILE A 135 19.93 -11.32 6.92
N ASP A 136 21.15 -11.04 6.45
CA ASP A 136 22.36 -11.11 7.27
C ASP A 136 22.28 -10.21 8.51
N TYR A 137 21.73 -9.00 8.35
CA TYR A 137 21.58 -8.05 9.46
C TYR A 137 20.41 -8.39 10.38
N PHE A 138 19.30 -8.93 9.86
CA PHE A 138 18.26 -9.48 10.75
C PHE A 138 18.78 -10.65 11.60
N HIS A 139 19.60 -11.53 11.03
CA HIS A 139 20.26 -12.57 11.82
C HIS A 139 21.24 -12.01 12.86
N GLN A 140 21.94 -10.92 12.56
CA GLN A 140 22.78 -10.24 13.55
C GLN A 140 21.95 -9.65 14.69
N GLU A 141 20.82 -9.01 14.39
CA GLU A 141 19.87 -8.53 15.41
C GLU A 141 19.40 -9.70 16.28
N LEU A 142 18.99 -10.82 15.68
CA LEU A 142 18.49 -11.98 16.43
C LEU A 142 19.57 -12.73 17.22
N ARG A 143 20.87 -12.55 16.89
CA ARG A 143 21.97 -13.01 17.76
C ARG A 143 22.12 -12.14 19.00
N ASN A 144 21.83 -10.84 18.89
CA ASN A 144 21.91 -9.89 20.00
C ASN A 144 20.65 -9.93 20.88
N ASP A 145 19.48 -9.99 20.26
CA ASP A 145 18.18 -10.15 20.89
C ASP A 145 17.35 -11.26 20.19
N PRO A 146 17.44 -12.51 20.67
CA PRO A 146 16.67 -13.63 20.12
C PRO A 146 15.15 -13.47 20.21
N ASN A 147 14.64 -12.54 21.03
CA ASN A 147 13.22 -12.30 21.26
C ASN A 147 12.73 -10.99 20.60
N CYS A 148 13.51 -10.40 19.69
CA CYS A 148 13.06 -9.26 18.90
C CYS A 148 11.98 -9.67 17.89
N ALA A 149 10.71 -9.50 18.27
CA ALA A 149 9.55 -9.88 17.45
C ALA A 149 9.55 -9.19 16.08
N GLU A 150 10.00 -7.94 16.01
CA GLU A 150 10.06 -7.18 14.76
C GLU A 150 11.11 -7.72 13.80
N ALA A 151 12.27 -8.15 14.30
CA ALA A 151 13.30 -8.78 13.48
C ALA A 151 12.83 -10.14 12.92
N HIS A 152 12.15 -10.96 13.74
CA HIS A 152 11.51 -12.20 13.28
C HIS A 152 10.46 -11.92 12.18
N HIS A 153 9.58 -10.94 12.40
CA HIS A 153 8.56 -10.55 11.43
C HIS A 153 9.16 -10.07 10.11
N MET A 154 10.11 -9.13 10.16
CA MET A 154 10.74 -8.57 8.96
C MET A 154 11.62 -9.59 8.24
N LEU A 155 12.29 -10.50 8.95
CA LEU A 155 13.04 -11.60 8.34
C LEU A 155 12.11 -12.56 7.59
N GLY A 156 11.00 -12.97 8.20
CA GLY A 156 9.96 -13.77 7.54
C GLY A 156 9.46 -13.09 6.25
N ASN A 157 9.10 -11.80 6.33
CA ASN A 157 8.70 -11.02 5.16
C ASN A 157 9.81 -10.96 4.10
N THR A 158 11.07 -10.82 4.49
CA THR A 158 12.20 -10.75 3.54
C THR A 158 12.42 -12.05 2.80
N LEU A 159 12.41 -13.17 3.53
CA LEU A 159 12.51 -14.52 2.96
C LEU A 159 11.34 -14.79 2.02
N ASP A 160 10.14 -14.36 2.38
CA ASP A 160 8.98 -14.48 1.52
C ASP A 160 9.15 -13.71 0.20
N ARG A 161 9.66 -12.47 0.24
CA ARG A 161 9.94 -11.69 -0.98
C ARG A 161 10.93 -12.39 -1.94
N LEU A 162 11.75 -13.30 -1.42
CA LEU A 162 12.69 -14.15 -2.16
C LEU A 162 12.09 -15.51 -2.57
N ASN A 163 10.79 -15.73 -2.38
CA ASN A 163 10.09 -17.01 -2.58
C ASN A 163 10.61 -18.14 -1.67
N ARG A 164 11.19 -17.82 -0.51
CA ARG A 164 11.73 -18.77 0.49
C ARG A 164 10.74 -19.00 1.63
N PHE A 165 9.49 -19.30 1.29
CA PHE A 165 8.37 -19.39 2.25
C PHE A 165 8.60 -20.41 3.37
N GLN A 166 9.11 -21.61 3.04
CA GLN A 166 9.37 -22.65 4.03
C GLN A 166 10.40 -22.20 5.09
N GLU A 167 11.32 -21.31 4.71
CA GLU A 167 12.27 -20.70 5.65
C GLU A 167 11.65 -19.54 6.42
N ALA A 168 10.67 -18.83 5.84
CA ALA A 168 9.97 -17.71 6.48
C ALA A 168 9.03 -18.15 7.63
N LEU A 169 8.35 -19.29 7.46
CA LEU A 169 7.37 -19.84 8.41
C LEU A 169 7.83 -19.81 9.88
N PRO A 170 8.98 -20.41 10.27
CA PRO A 170 9.39 -20.44 11.67
C PRO A 170 9.62 -19.04 12.27
N TYR A 171 10.07 -18.08 11.47
CA TYR A 171 10.26 -16.69 11.94
C TYR A 171 8.92 -15.99 12.16
N TRP A 172 7.96 -16.17 11.25
CA TRP A 172 6.60 -15.65 11.44
C TRP A 172 5.88 -16.27 12.65
N GLU A 173 5.98 -17.59 12.83
CA GLU A 173 5.43 -18.28 14.01
C GLU A 173 6.05 -17.73 15.29
N LYS A 174 7.37 -17.51 15.31
CA LYS A 174 8.06 -16.91 16.45
C LYS A 174 7.62 -15.46 16.69
N ALA A 175 7.42 -14.66 15.65
CA ALA A 175 6.92 -13.29 15.77
C ALA A 175 5.50 -13.24 16.36
N ILE A 176 4.60 -14.12 15.91
CA ILE A 176 3.25 -14.28 16.48
C ILE A 176 3.33 -14.69 17.95
N ALA A 177 4.19 -15.64 18.30
CA ALA A 177 4.35 -16.10 19.68
C ALA A 177 4.87 -15.00 20.62
N LEU A 178 5.73 -14.10 20.12
CA LEU A 178 6.28 -12.99 20.89
C LEU A 178 5.30 -11.81 21.03
N LYS A 179 4.45 -11.58 20.03
CA LYS A 179 3.42 -10.51 20.03
C LYS A 179 2.06 -11.06 19.57
N PRO A 180 1.39 -11.92 20.37
CA PRO A 180 0.09 -12.45 20.02
C PRO A 180 -0.93 -11.31 19.86
N GLY A 181 -1.77 -11.39 18.84
CA GLY A 181 -2.78 -10.35 18.55
C GLY A 181 -2.26 -9.08 17.89
N ASN A 182 -0.96 -8.96 17.56
CA ASN A 182 -0.49 -7.85 16.73
C ASN A 182 -0.92 -8.06 15.26
N MET A 183 -2.04 -7.44 14.89
CA MET A 183 -2.70 -7.70 13.60
C MET A 183 -1.84 -7.36 12.38
N THR A 184 -0.83 -6.50 12.51
CA THR A 184 0.11 -6.21 11.40
C THR A 184 0.88 -7.47 10.99
N ILE A 185 1.32 -8.31 11.94
CA ILE A 185 2.00 -9.58 11.65
C ILE A 185 1.04 -10.56 10.95
N TYR A 186 -0.17 -10.70 11.49
CA TYR A 186 -1.20 -11.57 10.91
C TYR A 186 -1.58 -11.13 9.49
N ASN A 187 -1.69 -9.83 9.24
CA ASN A 187 -1.99 -9.26 7.92
C ASN A 187 -0.98 -9.67 6.87
N ASP A 188 0.32 -9.54 7.15
CA ASP A 188 1.36 -9.78 6.15
C ASP A 188 1.41 -11.27 5.76
N ILE A 189 1.26 -12.17 6.73
CA ILE A 189 1.18 -13.61 6.49
C ILE A 189 -0.15 -13.97 5.79
N ALA A 190 -1.26 -13.35 6.19
CA ALA A 190 -2.57 -13.59 5.57
C ALA A 190 -2.58 -13.16 4.09
N LEU A 191 -1.96 -12.03 3.74
CA LEU A 191 -1.80 -11.60 2.35
C LEU A 191 -0.96 -12.61 1.57
N HIS A 192 0.12 -13.13 2.14
CA HIS A 192 0.91 -14.19 1.50
C HIS A 192 0.07 -15.44 1.21
N LEU A 193 -0.60 -15.98 2.23
CA LEU A 193 -1.46 -17.16 2.11
C LEU A 193 -2.54 -16.96 1.04
N MET A 194 -3.14 -15.77 1.01
CA MET A 194 -4.11 -15.39 -0.01
C MET A 194 -3.50 -15.44 -1.43
N PHE A 195 -2.29 -14.91 -1.64
CA PHE A 195 -1.62 -14.94 -2.94
C PHE A 195 -1.17 -16.33 -3.39
N ARG A 196 -1.05 -17.30 -2.47
CA ARG A 196 -0.86 -18.73 -2.78
C ARG A 196 -2.17 -19.48 -3.00
N GLY A 197 -3.31 -18.82 -2.84
CA GLY A 197 -4.63 -19.44 -2.93
C GLY A 197 -5.04 -20.25 -1.67
N GLU A 198 -4.31 -20.10 -0.57
CA GLU A 198 -4.54 -20.80 0.70
C GLU A 198 -5.61 -20.11 1.55
N ARG A 199 -6.76 -19.81 0.94
CA ARG A 199 -7.86 -19.03 1.53
C ARG A 199 -8.29 -19.52 2.92
N LYS A 200 -8.41 -20.84 3.12
CA LYS A 200 -8.84 -21.40 4.42
C LYS A 200 -7.82 -21.16 5.53
N SER A 201 -6.54 -21.30 5.23
CA SER A 201 -5.44 -21.05 6.18
C SER A 201 -5.39 -19.57 6.55
N MET A 202 -5.55 -18.70 5.55
CA MET A 202 -5.64 -17.25 5.73
C MET A 202 -6.76 -16.84 6.70
N ILE A 203 -7.99 -17.34 6.49
CA ILE A 203 -9.13 -17.00 7.36
C ILE A 203 -8.88 -17.44 8.80
N ARG A 204 -8.44 -18.69 9.01
CA ARG A 204 -8.15 -19.21 10.35
C ARG A 204 -7.09 -18.38 11.06
N LEU A 205 -6.05 -17.98 10.34
CA LEU A 205 -4.97 -17.17 10.88
C LEU A 205 -5.49 -15.80 11.33
N LEU A 206 -6.32 -15.12 10.52
CA LEU A 206 -6.91 -13.84 10.90
C LEU A 206 -7.88 -13.98 12.07
N GLU A 207 -8.71 -15.02 12.10
CA GLU A 207 -9.62 -15.29 13.22
C GLU A 207 -8.84 -15.45 14.53
N GLN A 208 -7.77 -16.23 14.53
CA GLN A 208 -6.85 -16.36 15.65
C GLN A 208 -6.27 -15.00 16.08
N GLY A 209 -5.80 -14.20 15.11
CA GLY A 209 -5.26 -12.86 15.38
C GLY A 209 -6.28 -11.95 16.06
N TYR A 210 -7.51 -11.91 15.55
CA TYR A 210 -8.60 -11.11 16.11
C TYR A 210 -9.02 -11.58 17.51
N GLU A 211 -8.98 -12.88 17.80
CA GLU A 211 -9.23 -13.42 19.14
C GLU A 211 -8.15 -12.98 20.13
N GLU A 212 -6.87 -13.08 19.78
CA GLU A 212 -5.76 -12.64 20.64
C GLU A 212 -5.76 -11.12 20.81
N GLN A 213 -6.01 -10.35 19.75
CA GLN A 213 -6.16 -8.90 19.82
C GLN A 213 -7.27 -8.52 20.82
N GLN A 214 -8.43 -9.18 20.73
CA GLN A 214 -9.55 -8.93 21.63
C GLN A 214 -9.19 -9.27 23.09
N LYS A 215 -8.47 -10.38 23.35
CA LYS A 215 -7.98 -10.71 24.68
C LYS A 215 -7.04 -9.62 25.22
N ASN A 216 -6.13 -9.12 24.40
CA ASN A 216 -5.20 -8.04 24.78
C ASN A 216 -5.94 -6.74 25.07
N ALA A 217 -6.92 -6.37 24.23
CA ALA A 217 -7.73 -5.18 24.41
C ALA A 217 -8.53 -5.22 25.73
N LEU A 218 -9.08 -6.39 26.09
CA LEU A 218 -9.75 -6.59 27.38
C LEU A 218 -8.78 -6.47 28.56
N LYS A 219 -7.59 -7.07 28.49
CA LYS A 219 -6.55 -6.93 29.52
C LYS A 219 -6.08 -5.48 29.70
N GLY A 220 -6.01 -4.73 28.60
CA GLY A 220 -5.64 -3.31 28.60
C GLY A 220 -6.76 -2.34 28.96
N ASN A 221 -7.96 -2.83 29.30
CA ASN A 221 -9.16 -2.00 29.56
C ASN A 221 -9.57 -1.08 28.40
N VAL A 222 -9.23 -1.46 27.16
CA VAL A 222 -9.60 -0.71 25.94
C VAL A 222 -10.58 -1.48 25.04
N GLY A 223 -10.84 -2.75 25.34
CA GLY A 223 -11.73 -3.61 24.53
C GLY A 223 -13.21 -3.24 24.56
N GLN A 224 -13.63 -2.29 25.40
CA GLN A 224 -14.99 -1.73 25.42
C GLN A 224 -15.13 -0.47 24.56
N GLN A 225 -14.03 0.05 24.01
CA GLN A 225 -14.09 1.25 23.18
C GLN A 225 -14.76 0.95 21.84
N ASP A 226 -15.64 1.86 21.43
CA ASP A 226 -16.40 1.80 20.19
C ASP A 226 -15.60 2.39 19.00
N ILE A 227 -14.29 2.10 18.98
CA ILE A 227 -13.34 2.64 18.01
C ILE A 227 -12.52 1.52 17.37
N ARG A 228 -12.17 1.70 16.09
CA ARG A 228 -11.20 0.86 15.38
C ARG A 228 -10.16 1.72 14.67
N PHE A 229 -8.94 1.19 14.59
CA PHE A 229 -7.83 1.83 13.91
C PHE A 229 -7.55 1.20 12.56
N LEU A 230 -7.25 2.03 11.59
CA LEU A 230 -6.66 1.65 10.31
C LEU A 230 -5.23 2.19 10.26
N SER A 231 -4.29 1.39 9.77
CA SER A 231 -2.90 1.81 9.60
C SER A 231 -2.69 2.52 8.26
N SER A 232 -1.49 3.10 8.08
CA SER A 232 -1.09 3.77 6.83
C SER A 232 -1.10 2.84 5.60
N THR A 233 -1.21 1.52 5.80
CA THR A 233 -1.45 0.57 4.71
C THR A 233 -2.67 0.96 3.86
N TRP A 234 -3.71 1.54 4.47
CA TRP A 234 -4.95 1.96 3.80
C TRP A 234 -4.78 3.24 2.95
N SER A 235 -3.73 4.03 3.16
CA SER A 235 -3.43 5.24 2.38
C SER A 235 -2.19 5.13 1.49
N SER A 236 -1.49 3.99 1.56
CA SER A 236 -0.18 3.77 0.90
C SER A 236 -0.23 3.50 -0.60
N VAL A 237 -1.38 3.09 -1.12
CA VAL A 237 -1.66 2.96 -2.56
C VAL A 237 -3.10 3.32 -2.83
N ILE A 238 -3.36 3.94 -4.00
CA ILE A 238 -4.65 4.58 -4.26
C ILE A 238 -5.82 3.58 -4.22
N GLY A 239 -5.56 2.33 -4.64
CA GLY A 239 -6.53 1.25 -4.58
C GLY A 239 -6.90 0.83 -3.16
N HIS A 240 -5.98 0.95 -2.19
CA HIS A 240 -6.29 0.71 -0.77
C HIS A 240 -7.10 1.88 -0.18
N THR A 241 -6.83 3.11 -0.62
CA THR A 241 -7.65 4.27 -0.22
C THR A 241 -9.08 4.11 -0.72
N GLY A 242 -9.28 3.55 -1.92
CA GLY A 242 -10.61 3.19 -2.42
C GLY A 242 -11.33 2.13 -1.59
N LEU A 243 -10.61 1.26 -0.86
CA LEU A 243 -11.22 0.28 0.03
C LEU A 243 -11.89 0.90 1.27
N LEU A 244 -11.60 2.17 1.59
CA LEU A 244 -12.34 2.89 2.64
C LEU A 244 -13.84 2.94 2.32
N ASP A 245 -14.21 2.95 1.04
CA ASP A 245 -15.61 2.90 0.59
C ASP A 245 -16.38 1.76 1.26
N TYR A 246 -15.90 0.52 1.13
CA TYR A 246 -16.59 -0.63 1.70
C TYR A 246 -16.48 -0.64 3.23
N TYR A 247 -15.35 -0.23 3.79
CA TYR A 247 -15.18 -0.21 5.25
C TYR A 247 -16.19 0.74 5.91
N ILE A 248 -16.38 1.93 5.33
CA ILE A 248 -17.36 2.92 5.81
C ILE A 248 -18.79 2.42 5.58
N LYS A 249 -19.09 1.86 4.41
CA LYS A 249 -20.41 1.26 4.12
C LYS A 249 -20.73 0.14 5.10
N MET A 250 -19.76 -0.68 5.47
CA MET A 250 -19.92 -1.75 6.46
C MET A 250 -20.42 -1.20 7.80
N THR A 251 -19.87 -0.08 8.27
CA THR A 251 -20.33 0.62 9.48
C THR A 251 -21.74 1.19 9.30
N GLN A 252 -22.02 1.87 8.18
CA GLN A 252 -23.35 2.45 7.92
C GLN A 252 -24.46 1.42 7.69
N LEU A 253 -24.10 0.17 7.38
CA LEU A 253 -25.02 -0.96 7.27
C LEU A 253 -25.14 -1.76 8.57
N GLY A 254 -24.34 -1.45 9.61
CA GLY A 254 -24.33 -2.19 10.87
C GLY A 254 -23.74 -3.60 10.76
N LEU A 255 -22.84 -3.82 9.79
CA LEU A 255 -22.21 -5.12 9.52
C LEU A 255 -20.95 -5.37 10.35
N ASN A 256 -20.42 -4.33 11.01
CA ASN A 256 -19.39 -4.41 12.05
C ASN A 256 -19.95 -3.94 13.40
N SER A 257 -19.16 -4.10 14.46
CA SER A 257 -19.57 -3.79 15.83
C SER A 257 -19.19 -2.39 16.30
N HIS A 258 -18.38 -1.66 15.53
CA HIS A 258 -17.85 -0.36 15.94
C HIS A 258 -18.53 0.80 15.21
N ARG A 259 -18.54 1.99 15.82
CA ARG A 259 -19.11 3.21 15.23
C ARG A 259 -18.08 4.22 14.74
N HIS A 260 -16.88 4.24 15.30
CA HIS A 260 -15.87 5.26 15.00
C HIS A 260 -14.60 4.63 14.43
N THR A 261 -14.08 5.23 13.36
CA THR A 261 -12.88 4.73 12.66
C THR A 261 -11.83 5.82 12.63
N ILE A 262 -10.60 5.47 13.03
CA ILE A 262 -9.46 6.37 13.03
C ILE A 262 -8.38 5.80 12.12
N LEU A 263 -8.02 6.52 11.07
CA LEU A 263 -6.91 6.19 10.19
C LEU A 263 -5.65 6.92 10.63
N LEU A 264 -4.63 6.14 11.01
CA LEU A 264 -3.28 6.65 11.28
C LEU A 264 -2.49 6.69 9.96
N ALA A 265 -2.54 7.83 9.26
CA ALA A 265 -1.94 8.02 7.95
C ALA A 265 -0.63 8.82 8.05
N ARG A 266 0.51 8.12 7.99
CA ARG A 266 1.82 8.78 7.96
C ARG A 266 1.94 9.65 6.69
N PRO A 267 2.31 10.94 6.80
CA PRO A 267 2.32 11.86 5.66
C PRO A 267 3.19 11.38 4.51
N ASP A 268 4.34 10.76 4.81
CA ASP A 268 5.25 10.22 3.80
C ASP A 268 4.67 9.01 3.06
N GLN A 269 3.61 8.38 3.57
CA GLN A 269 2.99 7.20 2.98
C GLN A 269 1.67 7.53 2.26
N ILE A 270 1.17 8.75 2.29
CA ILE A 270 -0.07 9.10 1.59
C ILE A 270 0.21 9.23 0.08
N VAL A 271 -0.41 8.38 -0.73
CA VAL A 271 -0.17 8.32 -2.18
C VAL A 271 -0.97 9.35 -2.98
N ASN A 272 -2.18 9.69 -2.53
CA ASN A 272 -3.06 10.69 -3.15
C ASN A 272 -3.80 11.44 -2.03
N PRO A 273 -3.24 12.56 -1.56
CA PRO A 273 -3.84 13.37 -0.50
C PRO A 273 -5.24 13.89 -0.86
N CYS A 274 -5.46 14.30 -2.11
CA CYS A 274 -6.76 14.77 -2.57
C CYS A 274 -7.86 13.69 -2.41
N PHE A 275 -7.58 12.44 -2.78
CA PHE A 275 -8.53 11.34 -2.61
C PHE A 275 -8.75 11.02 -1.14
N LEU A 276 -7.71 11.11 -0.32
CA LEU A 276 -7.82 10.87 1.11
C LEU A 276 -8.74 11.90 1.80
N ASP A 277 -8.71 13.15 1.34
CA ASP A 277 -9.54 14.23 1.88
C ASP A 277 -11.04 13.99 1.69
N TYR A 278 -11.45 13.30 0.63
CA TYR A 278 -12.85 12.92 0.41
C TYR A 278 -13.42 11.99 1.50
N TRP A 279 -12.57 11.31 2.27
CA TRP A 279 -12.99 10.40 3.33
C TRP A 279 -13.11 11.07 4.70
N LYS A 280 -12.56 12.26 4.90
CA LYS A 280 -12.62 13.02 6.17
C LYS A 280 -14.03 13.21 6.74
N PRO A 281 -15.11 13.36 5.94
CA PRO A 281 -16.47 13.43 6.50
C PRO A 281 -16.95 12.15 7.18
N TYR A 282 -16.29 11.01 6.95
CA TYR A 282 -16.74 9.69 7.41
C TYR A 282 -15.84 9.07 8.48
N ILE A 283 -14.56 9.45 8.52
CA ILE A 283 -13.55 8.89 9.43
C ILE A 283 -12.59 9.98 9.92
N ASP A 284 -12.00 9.78 11.09
CA ASP A 284 -10.92 10.63 11.57
C ASP A 284 -9.60 10.21 10.90
N ILE A 285 -8.86 11.19 10.37
CA ILE A 285 -7.57 10.94 9.71
C ILE A 285 -6.49 11.69 10.47
N VAL A 286 -5.64 10.95 11.17
CA VAL A 286 -4.54 11.48 11.97
C VAL A 286 -3.26 11.40 11.14
N THR A 287 -2.62 12.54 10.93
CA THR A 287 -1.40 12.65 10.12
C THR A 287 -0.20 13.19 10.89
N GLU A 288 -0.38 13.80 12.07
CA GLU A 288 0.75 14.31 12.83
C GLU A 288 1.58 13.15 13.40
N PRO A 289 2.91 13.10 13.17
CA PRO A 289 3.76 12.00 13.64
C PRO A 289 3.67 11.75 15.15
N GLU A 290 3.65 12.81 15.96
CA GLU A 290 3.54 12.73 17.42
C GLU A 290 2.20 12.11 17.85
N SER A 291 1.10 12.51 17.20
CA SER A 291 -0.23 11.94 17.44
C SER A 291 -0.26 10.44 17.06
N ILE A 292 0.32 10.08 15.91
CA ILE A 292 0.42 8.69 15.46
C ILE A 292 1.22 7.85 16.47
N GLU A 293 2.37 8.34 16.93
CA GLU A 293 3.20 7.64 17.92
C GLU A 293 2.44 7.39 19.22
N LYS A 294 1.76 8.41 19.75
CA LYS A 294 0.94 8.30 20.97
C LYS A 294 -0.23 7.32 20.81
N LEU A 295 -0.84 7.24 19.63
CA LEU A 295 -1.99 6.37 19.36
C LEU A 295 -1.57 4.94 18.96
N THR A 296 -0.32 4.71 18.57
CA THR A 296 0.14 3.39 18.09
C THR A 296 -0.09 2.26 19.12
N PRO A 297 0.22 2.41 20.42
CA PRO A 297 -0.04 1.35 21.40
C PRO A 297 -1.52 0.97 21.51
N LEU A 298 -2.42 1.95 21.36
CA LEU A 298 -3.87 1.70 21.35
C LEU A 298 -4.30 1.03 20.05
N SER A 299 -3.77 1.49 18.90
CA SER A 299 -3.99 0.90 17.58
C SER A 299 -3.64 -0.58 17.57
N ASP A 300 -2.49 -0.98 18.12
CA ASP A 300 -2.08 -2.40 18.15
C ASP A 300 -3.16 -3.32 18.77
N SER A 301 -3.94 -2.80 19.73
CA SER A 301 -5.02 -3.52 20.40
C SER A 301 -6.38 -3.41 19.70
N LEU A 302 -6.56 -2.47 18.76
CA LEU A 302 -7.86 -2.14 18.15
C LEU A 302 -7.80 -1.98 16.62
N GLN A 303 -6.78 -2.53 15.97
CA GLN A 303 -6.54 -2.36 14.54
C GLN A 303 -7.27 -3.39 13.69
N ASP A 304 -7.93 -2.91 12.63
CA ASP A 304 -8.35 -3.71 11.48
C ASP A 304 -7.32 -3.67 10.36
N VAL A 305 -7.27 -4.75 9.60
CA VAL A 305 -6.24 -4.98 8.59
C VAL A 305 -6.83 -5.24 7.23
N LEU A 306 -6.00 -5.09 6.21
CA LEU A 306 -6.43 -5.11 4.83
C LEU A 306 -6.60 -6.53 4.29
N ALA A 307 -5.89 -7.53 4.83
CA ALA A 307 -6.02 -8.90 4.33
C ALA A 307 -7.45 -9.44 4.43
N GLY A 308 -8.13 -9.15 5.55
CA GLY A 308 -9.51 -9.56 5.79
C GLY A 308 -10.07 -8.85 7.02
N ILE A 309 -11.40 -8.82 7.10
CA ILE A 309 -12.14 -8.09 8.12
C ILE A 309 -13.12 -9.01 8.83
N ARG A 310 -13.29 -8.78 10.14
CA ARG A 310 -14.23 -9.52 10.97
C ARG A 310 -15.58 -8.80 11.03
N PHE A 311 -16.65 -9.51 10.68
CA PHE A 311 -18.03 -9.04 10.77
C PHE A 311 -18.57 -9.14 12.21
N SER A 312 -19.69 -8.46 12.47
CA SER A 312 -20.37 -8.49 13.78
C SER A 312 -20.83 -9.88 14.20
N ASP A 313 -21.11 -10.77 13.23
CA ASP A 313 -21.44 -12.18 13.44
C ASP A 313 -20.21 -13.09 13.64
N ARG A 314 -19.02 -12.48 13.80
CA ARG A 314 -17.71 -13.11 14.00
C ARG A 314 -17.12 -13.82 12.80
N ARG A 315 -17.79 -13.86 11.65
CA ARG A 315 -17.16 -14.39 10.43
C ARG A 315 -16.04 -13.45 9.98
N THR A 316 -14.91 -14.02 9.59
CA THR A 316 -13.82 -13.27 8.95
C THR A 316 -13.78 -13.60 7.47
N LEU A 317 -13.79 -12.57 6.62
CA LEU A 317 -13.72 -12.73 5.17
C LEU A 317 -12.49 -12.02 4.62
N PRO A 318 -11.84 -12.56 3.57
CA PRO A 318 -10.89 -11.80 2.76
C PRO A 318 -11.51 -10.49 2.27
N TYR A 319 -10.72 -9.42 2.17
CA TYR A 319 -11.27 -8.07 1.96
C TYR A 319 -12.14 -7.93 0.71
N PHE A 320 -11.80 -8.58 -0.41
CA PHE A 320 -12.59 -8.51 -1.63
C PHE A 320 -13.94 -9.23 -1.51
N GLU A 321 -14.03 -10.29 -0.71
CA GLU A 321 -15.31 -10.96 -0.43
C GLU A 321 -16.14 -10.14 0.54
N ALA A 322 -15.51 -9.56 1.57
CA ALA A 322 -16.16 -8.61 2.45
C ALA A 322 -16.72 -7.40 1.67
N TRP A 323 -15.92 -6.86 0.75
CA TRP A 323 -16.32 -5.76 -0.11
C TRP A 323 -17.53 -6.15 -0.98
N ALA A 324 -17.52 -7.32 -1.61
CA ALA A 324 -18.63 -7.82 -2.39
C ALA A 324 -19.92 -7.95 -1.56
N VAL A 325 -19.83 -8.52 -0.35
CA VAL A 325 -20.98 -8.64 0.57
C VAL A 325 -21.54 -7.27 0.94
N VAL A 326 -20.68 -6.34 1.34
CA VAL A 326 -21.06 -4.99 1.77
C VAL A 326 -21.70 -4.22 0.61
N GLN A 327 -21.07 -4.24 -0.57
CA GLN A 327 -21.54 -3.50 -1.74
C GLN A 327 -22.87 -4.04 -2.24
N ARG A 328 -23.07 -5.36 -2.22
CA ARG A 328 -24.36 -5.96 -2.61
C ARG A 328 -25.49 -5.53 -1.68
N GLU A 329 -25.26 -5.47 -0.38
CA GLU A 329 -26.27 -4.99 0.57
C GLU A 329 -26.52 -3.48 0.39
N TRP A 330 -25.49 -2.71 0.06
CA TRP A 330 -25.62 -1.29 -0.27
C TRP A 330 -26.53 -1.05 -1.50
N GLU A 331 -26.29 -1.80 -2.57
CA GLU A 331 -27.05 -1.73 -3.83
C GLU A 331 -28.48 -2.25 -3.67
N LYS A 332 -28.69 -3.30 -2.88
CA LYS A 332 -30.02 -3.83 -2.56
C LYS A 332 -30.92 -2.77 -1.89
N GLN A 333 -30.32 -1.88 -1.10
CA GLN A 333 -31.01 -0.75 -0.48
C GLN A 333 -31.08 0.50 -1.38
N GLN A 334 -30.62 0.41 -2.62
CA GLN A 334 -30.60 1.50 -3.62
C GLN A 334 -29.93 2.78 -3.09
N ARG A 335 -28.91 2.63 -2.23
CA ARG A 335 -28.20 3.76 -1.65
C ARG A 335 -27.29 4.43 -2.68
N SER A 336 -27.21 5.76 -2.62
CA SER A 336 -26.27 6.53 -3.46
C SER A 336 -24.80 6.18 -3.19
N PRO A 337 -23.88 6.46 -4.12
CA PRO A 337 -22.45 6.47 -3.83
C PRO A 337 -22.12 7.38 -2.65
N LEU A 338 -21.07 7.06 -1.89
CA LEU A 338 -20.62 7.89 -0.78
C LEU A 338 -20.03 9.20 -1.28
N LEU A 339 -19.16 9.14 -2.30
CA LEU A 339 -18.43 10.32 -2.76
C LEU A 339 -19.15 11.01 -3.91
N ARG A 340 -18.99 12.33 -3.96
CA ARG A 340 -19.43 13.20 -5.05
C ARG A 340 -18.38 14.29 -5.25
N LEU A 341 -18.07 14.65 -6.49
CA LEU A 341 -17.19 15.79 -6.77
C LEU A 341 -17.85 17.08 -6.26
N SER A 342 -17.04 18.00 -5.72
CA SER A 342 -17.53 19.33 -5.34
C SER A 342 -17.62 20.23 -6.57
N ASP A 343 -18.48 21.24 -6.54
CA ASP A 343 -18.65 22.19 -7.65
C ASP A 343 -17.31 22.84 -8.04
N SER A 344 -16.50 23.23 -7.04
CA SER A 344 -15.16 23.79 -7.27
C SER A 344 -14.20 22.81 -7.98
N HIS A 345 -14.32 21.50 -7.69
CA HIS A 345 -13.48 20.49 -8.29
C HIS A 345 -13.92 20.22 -9.74
N LEU A 346 -15.24 20.23 -9.99
CA LEU A 346 -15.82 20.16 -11.32
C LEU A 346 -15.40 21.34 -12.19
N GLU A 347 -15.55 22.57 -11.70
CA GLU A 347 -15.20 23.79 -12.43
C GLU A 347 -13.72 23.80 -12.83
N ARG A 348 -12.83 23.58 -11.86
CA ARG A 348 -11.38 23.53 -12.08
C ARG A 348 -10.97 22.41 -13.04
N GLY A 349 -11.58 21.22 -12.91
CA GLY A 349 -11.28 20.10 -13.78
C GLY A 349 -11.68 20.36 -15.23
N TRP A 350 -12.87 20.93 -15.45
CA TRP A 350 -13.31 21.33 -16.78
C TRP A 350 -12.50 22.48 -17.39
N ASP A 351 -11.98 23.42 -16.59
CA ASP A 351 -11.02 24.42 -17.06
C ASP A 351 -9.75 23.77 -17.58
N CYS A 352 -9.21 22.79 -16.85
CA CYS A 352 -8.04 22.02 -17.29
C CYS A 352 -8.33 21.24 -18.57
N LEU A 353 -9.47 20.57 -18.68
CA LEU A 353 -9.87 19.85 -19.89
C LEU A 353 -10.01 20.79 -21.10
N ALA A 354 -10.61 21.97 -20.92
CA ALA A 354 -10.70 22.97 -21.97
C ALA A 354 -9.32 23.42 -22.47
N SER A 355 -8.34 23.57 -21.57
CA SER A 355 -6.96 23.89 -21.95
C SER A 355 -6.24 22.76 -22.72
N LEU A 356 -6.71 21.51 -22.59
CA LEU A 356 -6.25 20.35 -23.37
C LEU A 356 -7.04 20.18 -24.67
N GLY A 357 -7.95 21.09 -25.00
CA GLY A 357 -8.74 21.05 -26.22
C GLY A 357 -10.02 20.21 -26.13
N VAL A 358 -10.47 19.83 -24.93
CA VAL A 358 -11.73 19.12 -24.72
C VAL A 358 -12.84 20.14 -24.40
N PRO A 359 -13.89 20.27 -25.23
CA PRO A 359 -15.01 21.19 -24.96
C PRO A 359 -15.73 20.87 -23.64
N ARG A 360 -16.28 21.89 -22.97
CA ARG A 360 -16.97 21.71 -21.67
C ARG A 360 -18.30 20.95 -21.77
N ASP A 361 -18.93 20.97 -22.94
CA ASP A 361 -20.17 20.24 -23.23
C ASP A 361 -19.90 18.83 -23.80
N ALA A 362 -18.63 18.46 -24.00
CA ALA A 362 -18.26 17.13 -24.42
C ALA A 362 -18.45 16.12 -23.28
N TRP A 363 -18.60 14.85 -23.64
CA TRP A 363 -18.43 13.74 -22.71
C TRP A 363 -17.10 13.04 -22.99
N PHE A 364 -16.51 12.46 -21.95
CA PHE A 364 -15.26 11.74 -22.07
C PHE A 364 -15.28 10.45 -21.27
N VAL A 365 -14.42 9.52 -21.67
CA VAL A 365 -14.08 8.32 -20.90
C VAL A 365 -12.65 8.44 -20.40
N CYS A 366 -12.40 7.77 -19.29
CA CYS A 366 -11.06 7.61 -18.76
C CYS A 366 -10.51 6.26 -19.19
N LEU A 367 -9.25 6.21 -19.64
CA LEU A 367 -8.55 4.98 -20.00
C LEU A 367 -7.29 4.81 -19.15
N HIS A 368 -7.09 3.64 -18.56
CA HIS A 368 -5.84 3.32 -17.89
C HIS A 368 -5.49 1.85 -18.04
N VAL A 369 -4.33 1.60 -18.65
CA VAL A 369 -3.79 0.26 -18.89
C VAL A 369 -2.50 0.12 -18.11
N ARG A 370 -2.42 -0.87 -17.23
CA ARG A 370 -1.26 -1.07 -16.38
C ARG A 370 -0.06 -1.59 -17.19
N GLU A 371 1.11 -0.97 -17.01
CA GLU A 371 2.37 -1.33 -17.67
C GLU A 371 3.47 -1.75 -16.66
N PRO A 372 4.51 -2.50 -17.09
CA PRO A 372 5.60 -2.99 -16.23
C PRO A 372 6.36 -1.91 -15.41
N GLY A 373 6.37 -0.66 -15.89
CA GLY A 373 7.09 0.46 -15.28
C GLY A 373 6.44 1.02 -14.00
N PHE A 374 5.12 0.92 -13.86
CA PHE A 374 4.33 1.61 -12.81
C PHE A 374 4.69 1.16 -11.38
N HIS A 375 5.25 -0.05 -11.23
CA HIS A 375 5.73 -0.55 -9.95
C HIS A 375 7.16 -1.10 -10.03
N GLN A 376 8.02 -0.55 -10.92
CA GLN A 376 9.38 -1.07 -11.18
C GLN A 376 9.45 -2.59 -10.99
N ASP A 377 8.64 -3.37 -11.73
CA ASP A 377 8.31 -4.79 -11.45
C ASP A 377 9.32 -5.43 -10.50
N LYS A 378 9.03 -5.35 -9.18
CA LYS A 378 10.04 -5.58 -8.14
C LYS A 378 10.66 -6.95 -8.39
N LYS A 379 11.97 -6.97 -8.70
CA LYS A 379 12.72 -8.21 -8.97
C LYS A 379 12.38 -9.26 -7.91
N GLY A 380 12.09 -10.49 -8.34
CA GLY A 380 11.71 -11.60 -7.46
C GLY A 380 10.21 -11.94 -7.49
N LEU A 381 9.62 -12.24 -6.34
CA LEU A 381 8.28 -12.83 -6.22
C LEU A 381 7.14 -11.95 -6.78
N TYR A 382 7.29 -10.63 -6.81
CA TYR A 382 6.19 -9.69 -7.09
C TYR A 382 5.94 -9.41 -8.58
N LYS A 383 6.58 -10.15 -9.49
CA LYS A 383 6.29 -10.03 -10.92
C LYS A 383 4.81 -10.35 -11.15
N THR A 384 4.05 -9.37 -11.60
CA THR A 384 2.60 -9.53 -11.82
C THR A 384 2.31 -9.82 -13.29
N PHE A 385 1.15 -10.42 -13.55
CA PHE A 385 0.63 -10.67 -14.90
C PHE A 385 -0.65 -9.86 -15.17
N ARG A 386 -0.83 -8.76 -14.43
CA ARG A 386 -1.96 -7.82 -14.56
C ARG A 386 -1.76 -6.75 -15.64
N ASN A 387 -0.56 -6.67 -16.19
CA ASN A 387 -0.26 -5.70 -17.24
C ASN A 387 -0.95 -6.12 -18.55
N ALA A 388 -1.13 -5.17 -19.45
CA ALA A 388 -1.61 -5.40 -20.81
C ALA A 388 -0.92 -4.44 -21.78
N ASN A 389 -0.98 -4.73 -23.07
CA ASN A 389 -0.47 -3.83 -24.10
C ASN A 389 -1.49 -2.71 -24.38
N ILE A 390 -1.07 -1.45 -24.32
CA ILE A 390 -1.93 -0.30 -24.65
C ILE A 390 -2.36 -0.30 -26.13
N ASP A 391 -1.55 -0.85 -27.03
CA ASP A 391 -1.86 -0.86 -28.48
C ASP A 391 -3.15 -1.62 -28.80
N THR A 392 -3.54 -2.60 -27.96
CA THR A 392 -4.77 -3.37 -28.15
C THR A 392 -6.04 -2.58 -27.85
N TYR A 393 -5.93 -1.35 -27.33
CA TYR A 393 -7.06 -0.48 -27.02
C TYR A 393 -7.38 0.50 -28.14
N THR A 394 -6.60 0.53 -29.23
CA THR A 394 -6.79 1.44 -30.38
C THR A 394 -8.22 1.41 -30.91
N LEU A 395 -8.74 0.21 -31.17
CA LEU A 395 -10.11 0.03 -31.69
C LEU A 395 -11.19 0.55 -30.72
N ALA A 396 -11.00 0.36 -29.42
CA ALA A 396 -11.92 0.88 -28.41
C ALA A 396 -11.88 2.41 -28.32
N MET A 397 -10.70 3.02 -28.47
CA MET A 397 -10.57 4.48 -28.50
C MET A 397 -11.24 5.08 -29.73
N GLU A 398 -11.10 4.44 -30.89
CA GLU A 398 -11.79 4.81 -32.13
C GLU A 398 -13.31 4.76 -31.95
N THR A 399 -13.86 3.67 -31.39
CA THR A 399 -15.29 3.53 -31.11
C THR A 399 -15.84 4.67 -30.24
N VAL A 400 -15.13 5.05 -29.16
CA VAL A 400 -15.55 6.16 -28.31
C VAL A 400 -15.59 7.47 -29.09
N ARG A 401 -14.58 7.71 -29.92
CA ARG A 401 -14.51 8.92 -30.76
C ARG A 401 -15.59 8.99 -31.82
N GLU A 402 -15.87 7.88 -32.49
CA GLU A 402 -16.92 7.81 -33.51
C GLU A 402 -18.31 8.06 -32.92
N ARG A 403 -18.48 7.78 -31.62
CA ARG A 403 -19.66 8.14 -30.82
C ARG A 403 -19.65 9.60 -30.33
N GLY A 404 -18.65 10.40 -30.70
CA GLY A 404 -18.50 11.81 -30.34
C GLY A 404 -17.87 12.06 -28.97
N GLY A 405 -17.30 11.03 -28.33
CA GLY A 405 -16.63 11.14 -27.03
C GLY A 405 -15.14 11.41 -27.14
N TYR A 406 -14.56 11.89 -26.04
CA TYR A 406 -13.11 11.99 -25.88
C TYR A 406 -12.57 10.85 -25.03
N VAL A 407 -11.33 10.44 -25.28
CA VAL A 407 -10.61 9.49 -24.41
C VAL A 407 -9.50 10.22 -23.69
N ILE A 408 -9.47 10.12 -22.37
CA ILE A 408 -8.42 10.71 -21.55
C ILE A 408 -7.63 9.57 -20.93
N ARG A 409 -6.37 9.40 -21.35
CA ARG A 409 -5.49 8.36 -20.82
C ARG A 409 -4.85 8.83 -19.52
N LEU A 410 -5.20 8.17 -18.43
CA LEU A 410 -4.56 8.32 -17.13
C LEU A 410 -3.37 7.38 -17.02
N GLY A 411 -2.49 7.67 -16.07
CA GLY A 411 -1.30 6.87 -15.84
C GLY A 411 -0.21 7.65 -15.11
N ASP A 412 0.96 7.03 -15.06
CA ASP A 412 2.20 7.63 -14.59
C ASP A 412 3.05 8.08 -15.79
N PRO A 413 3.84 9.17 -15.69
CA PRO A 413 4.71 9.64 -16.77
C PRO A 413 5.79 8.64 -17.21
N SER A 414 6.02 7.54 -16.47
CA SER A 414 6.91 6.45 -16.87
C SER A 414 6.28 5.44 -17.84
N MET A 415 4.98 5.54 -18.10
CA MET A 415 4.29 4.68 -19.05
C MET A 415 4.70 5.01 -20.50
N THR A 416 4.45 4.09 -21.42
CA THR A 416 4.76 4.30 -22.84
C THR A 416 3.91 5.45 -23.39
N PRO A 417 4.48 6.50 -24.02
CA PRO A 417 3.68 7.57 -24.63
C PRO A 417 2.73 7.05 -25.70
N LEU A 418 1.52 7.60 -25.75
CA LEU A 418 0.54 7.22 -26.74
C LEU A 418 0.84 7.88 -28.09
N ALA A 419 0.65 7.14 -29.19
CA ALA A 419 0.69 7.75 -30.51
C ALA A 419 -0.40 8.83 -30.64
N PRO A 420 -0.10 9.99 -31.26
CA PRO A 420 -1.09 11.06 -31.42
C PRO A 420 -2.34 10.57 -32.15
N MET A 421 -3.50 10.77 -31.52
CA MET A 421 -4.80 10.46 -32.07
C MET A 421 -5.75 11.59 -31.70
N SER A 422 -6.39 12.22 -32.70
CA SER A 422 -7.37 13.30 -32.46
C SER A 422 -8.41 12.87 -31.42
N GLY A 423 -8.91 13.75 -30.55
CA GLY A 423 -9.90 13.36 -29.53
C GLY A 423 -9.43 12.35 -28.47
N VAL A 424 -8.15 11.94 -28.49
CA VAL A 424 -7.50 11.16 -27.44
C VAL A 424 -6.40 11.99 -26.82
N ILE A 425 -6.47 12.16 -25.50
CA ILE A 425 -5.56 13.00 -24.73
C ILE A 425 -4.67 12.10 -23.87
N ASP A 426 -3.36 12.12 -24.12
CA ASP A 426 -2.36 11.42 -23.30
C ASP A 426 -2.02 12.22 -22.05
N TYR A 427 -3.00 12.37 -21.16
CA TYR A 427 -2.89 13.19 -19.94
C TYR A 427 -1.77 12.70 -19.00
N ALA A 428 -1.45 11.41 -19.01
CA ALA A 428 -0.34 10.83 -18.25
C ALA A 428 1.02 11.53 -18.50
N HIS A 429 1.22 12.10 -19.69
CA HIS A 429 2.42 12.83 -20.09
C HIS A 429 2.23 14.36 -20.17
N SER A 430 1.11 14.88 -19.65
CA SER A 430 0.82 16.31 -19.66
C SER A 430 1.36 17.02 -18.42
N ASP A 431 1.71 18.31 -18.56
CA ASP A 431 2.10 19.17 -17.43
C ASP A 431 0.94 19.43 -16.45
N LEU A 432 -0.29 19.09 -16.84
CA LEU A 432 -1.47 19.21 -15.98
C LEU A 432 -1.67 17.99 -15.08
N LYS A 433 -0.82 16.97 -15.18
CA LYS A 433 -0.94 15.79 -14.34
C LYS A 433 -0.79 16.16 -12.86
N SER A 434 -1.78 15.78 -12.06
CA SER A 434 -1.78 16.00 -10.62
C SER A 434 -2.65 14.97 -9.90
N ASP A 435 -2.46 14.87 -8.59
CA ASP A 435 -3.25 14.00 -7.72
C ASP A 435 -4.74 14.37 -7.72
N TRP A 436 -5.06 15.68 -7.71
CA TRP A 436 -6.44 16.16 -7.75
C TRP A 436 -7.10 15.95 -9.10
N MET A 437 -6.37 16.21 -10.20
CA MET A 437 -6.92 16.05 -11.55
C MET A 437 -7.20 14.57 -11.86
N ASP A 438 -6.39 13.65 -11.33
CA ASP A 438 -6.68 12.20 -11.37
C ASP A 438 -8.06 11.89 -10.75
N ILE A 439 -8.42 12.54 -9.64
CA ILE A 439 -9.72 12.33 -8.95
C ILE A 439 -10.88 12.98 -9.69
N PHE A 440 -10.70 14.20 -10.21
CA PHE A 440 -11.70 14.81 -11.09
C PHE A 440 -11.99 13.90 -12.29
N LEU A 441 -10.95 13.45 -13.00
CA LEU A 441 -11.09 12.60 -14.18
C LEU A 441 -11.82 11.28 -13.84
N CYS A 442 -11.45 10.62 -12.74
CA CYS A 442 -12.13 9.40 -12.29
C CYS A 442 -13.60 9.64 -11.91
N GLY A 443 -13.92 10.77 -11.26
CA GLY A 443 -15.27 11.06 -10.78
C GLY A 443 -16.21 11.71 -11.81
N ALA A 444 -15.68 12.32 -12.87
CA ALA A 444 -16.45 13.06 -13.87
C ALA A 444 -16.60 12.33 -15.22
N CYS A 445 -15.77 11.32 -15.49
CA CYS A 445 -15.88 10.59 -16.75
C CYS A 445 -17.20 9.81 -16.84
N ARG A 446 -17.66 9.57 -18.07
CA ARG A 446 -18.91 8.86 -18.35
C ARG A 446 -18.84 7.40 -17.90
N PHE A 447 -17.69 6.77 -18.15
CA PHE A 447 -17.29 5.49 -17.59
C PHE A 447 -15.76 5.35 -17.72
N TYR A 448 -15.19 4.44 -16.96
CA TYR A 448 -13.76 4.18 -16.93
C TYR A 448 -13.42 2.86 -17.61
N ILE A 449 -12.43 2.86 -18.49
CA ILE A 449 -11.88 1.68 -19.14
C ILE A 449 -10.53 1.36 -18.50
N GLY A 450 -10.33 0.13 -18.05
CA GLY A 450 -8.99 -0.22 -17.58
C GLY A 450 -8.77 -1.65 -17.14
N THR A 451 -7.52 -1.93 -16.80
CA THR A 451 -7.08 -3.20 -16.24
C THR A 451 -7.14 -3.21 -14.72
N THR A 452 -6.94 -4.37 -14.09
CA THR A 452 -6.87 -4.50 -12.63
C THR A 452 -5.72 -3.65 -12.04
N SER A 453 -6.07 -2.50 -11.49
CA SER A 453 -5.13 -1.49 -10.98
C SER A 453 -5.70 -0.81 -9.74
N GLY A 454 -4.87 -0.05 -9.01
CA GLY A 454 -5.39 0.72 -7.88
C GLY A 454 -6.38 1.80 -8.33
N LEU A 455 -6.13 2.40 -9.49
CA LEU A 455 -6.94 3.48 -10.04
C LEU A 455 -8.34 3.02 -10.44
N SER A 456 -8.51 1.76 -10.88
CA SER A 456 -9.84 1.22 -11.22
C SER A 456 -10.80 1.13 -10.04
N HIS A 457 -10.32 1.28 -8.80
CA HIS A 457 -11.19 1.32 -7.62
C HIS A 457 -11.74 2.72 -7.33
N VAL A 458 -11.20 3.78 -7.95
CA VAL A 458 -11.60 5.16 -7.66
C VAL A 458 -12.95 5.53 -8.29
N PRO A 459 -13.17 5.36 -9.62
CA PRO A 459 -14.41 5.79 -10.27
C PRO A 459 -15.70 5.27 -9.60
N PRO A 460 -15.80 3.98 -9.22
CA PRO A 460 -17.02 3.47 -8.61
C PRO A 460 -17.38 4.09 -7.26
N THR A 461 -16.41 4.64 -6.51
CA THR A 461 -16.68 5.35 -5.25
C THR A 461 -17.47 6.65 -5.46
N PHE A 462 -17.39 7.22 -6.67
CA PHE A 462 -18.19 8.35 -7.15
C PHE A 462 -19.43 7.93 -7.95
N GLY A 463 -19.67 6.62 -8.09
CA GLY A 463 -20.78 6.08 -8.89
C GLY A 463 -20.50 5.98 -10.39
N VAL A 464 -19.26 6.16 -10.82
CA VAL A 464 -18.87 6.02 -12.23
C VAL A 464 -18.64 4.53 -12.56
N PRO A 465 -19.33 3.97 -13.55
CA PRO A 465 -19.18 2.56 -13.92
C PRO A 465 -17.86 2.29 -14.64
N CYS A 466 -17.42 1.04 -14.56
CA CYS A 466 -16.14 0.58 -15.08
C CYS A 466 -16.31 -0.53 -16.13
N ALA A 467 -15.65 -0.38 -17.28
CA ALA A 467 -15.41 -1.40 -18.29
C ALA A 467 -14.02 -2.02 -18.04
N MET A 468 -13.99 -3.13 -17.31
CA MET A 468 -12.78 -3.79 -16.83
C MET A 468 -12.28 -4.83 -17.84
N THR A 469 -11.04 -4.64 -18.29
CA THR A 469 -10.40 -5.44 -19.33
C THR A 469 -9.20 -6.19 -18.77
N ASN A 470 -8.79 -7.27 -19.42
CA ASN A 470 -7.62 -8.06 -19.02
C ASN A 470 -7.66 -8.39 -17.52
N TRP A 471 -8.87 -8.62 -16.98
CA TRP A 471 -9.07 -8.62 -15.54
C TRP A 471 -8.45 -9.87 -14.93
N THR A 472 -7.65 -9.68 -13.89
CA THR A 472 -6.96 -10.78 -13.22
C THR A 472 -6.42 -10.34 -11.85
N PRO A 473 -6.47 -11.19 -10.81
CA PRO A 473 -6.87 -12.60 -10.84
C PRO A 473 -8.38 -12.81 -10.77
N MET A 474 -8.88 -13.92 -11.33
CA MET A 474 -10.32 -14.12 -11.58
C MET A 474 -11.19 -14.32 -10.33
N GLY A 475 -10.61 -14.74 -9.20
CA GLY A 475 -11.31 -14.88 -7.93
C GLY A 475 -11.58 -13.53 -7.25
N ILE A 476 -10.86 -12.48 -7.63
CA ILE A 476 -11.12 -11.09 -7.23
C ILE A 476 -11.90 -10.45 -8.36
N ARG A 477 -13.00 -9.75 -8.06
CA ARG A 477 -13.78 -9.03 -9.09
C ARG A 477 -14.20 -7.67 -8.57
N SER A 478 -14.64 -6.81 -9.48
CA SER A 478 -15.32 -5.60 -9.07
C SER A 478 -16.58 -5.97 -8.27
N PRO A 479 -16.84 -5.34 -7.12
CA PRO A 479 -18.03 -5.60 -6.35
C PRO A 479 -19.24 -4.78 -6.82
N TYR A 480 -19.06 -3.86 -7.77
CA TYR A 480 -20.09 -2.92 -8.21
C TYR A 480 -20.93 -3.49 -9.36
N GLY A 481 -22.26 -3.42 -9.24
CA GLY A 481 -23.19 -3.99 -10.23
C GLY A 481 -23.28 -3.22 -11.56
N ALA A 482 -22.86 -1.96 -11.55
CA ALA A 482 -22.79 -1.15 -12.76
C ALA A 482 -21.62 -1.56 -13.69
N ASP A 483 -20.61 -2.23 -13.14
CA ASP A 483 -19.41 -2.59 -13.88
C ASP A 483 -19.61 -3.79 -14.80
N LEU A 484 -18.89 -3.77 -15.92
CA LEU A 484 -18.71 -4.91 -16.81
C LEU A 484 -17.26 -5.34 -16.78
N LEU A 485 -17.02 -6.65 -16.89
CA LEU A 485 -15.66 -7.17 -16.98
C LEU A 485 -15.47 -8.26 -18.04
N ILE A 486 -14.25 -8.31 -18.56
CA ILE A 486 -13.71 -9.45 -19.31
C ILE A 486 -12.39 -9.90 -18.65
N PRO A 487 -12.27 -11.17 -18.24
CA PRO A 487 -11.05 -11.68 -17.62
C PRO A 487 -9.99 -12.03 -18.67
N LYS A 488 -8.72 -12.14 -18.22
CA LYS A 488 -7.74 -12.94 -18.96
C LYS A 488 -8.15 -14.42 -18.89
N LEU A 489 -8.06 -15.13 -20.00
CA LEU A 489 -8.22 -16.59 -20.01
C LEU A 489 -6.94 -17.25 -19.49
N TYR A 490 -7.06 -18.45 -18.92
CA TYR A 490 -5.92 -19.19 -18.39
C TYR A 490 -5.66 -20.44 -19.24
N TRP A 491 -4.50 -20.50 -19.87
CA TRP A 491 -4.03 -21.63 -20.65
C TRP A 491 -3.24 -22.60 -19.77
N LEU A 492 -3.68 -23.85 -19.67
CA LEU A 492 -2.99 -24.91 -18.95
C LEU A 492 -2.05 -25.65 -19.91
N GLU A 493 -0.74 -25.46 -19.74
CA GLU A 493 0.26 -25.97 -20.68
C GLU A 493 0.36 -27.51 -20.65
N SER A 494 0.09 -28.16 -19.52
CA SER A 494 0.15 -29.62 -19.42
C SER A 494 -0.94 -30.34 -20.21
N GLU A 495 -2.09 -29.70 -20.39
CA GLU A 495 -3.26 -30.29 -21.06
C GLU A 495 -3.58 -29.63 -22.40
N GLN A 496 -2.87 -28.55 -22.76
CA GLN A 496 -3.08 -27.80 -24.00
C GLN A 496 -4.54 -27.37 -24.19
N ARG A 497 -5.14 -26.85 -23.12
CA ARG A 497 -6.50 -26.30 -23.13
C ARG A 497 -6.60 -25.07 -22.23
N TYR A 498 -7.69 -24.32 -22.42
CA TYR A 498 -8.08 -23.32 -21.46
C TYR A 498 -8.72 -23.95 -20.22
N LEU A 499 -8.52 -23.32 -19.07
CA LEU A 499 -9.25 -23.62 -17.84
C LEU A 499 -10.70 -23.14 -17.98
N SER A 500 -11.63 -23.94 -17.47
CA SER A 500 -13.03 -23.55 -17.30
C SER A 500 -13.16 -22.38 -16.33
N LEU A 501 -14.34 -21.76 -16.27
CA LEU A 501 -14.62 -20.72 -15.29
C LEU A 501 -14.45 -21.24 -13.87
N ALA A 502 -14.97 -22.45 -13.59
CA ALA A 502 -14.91 -23.06 -12.26
C ALA A 502 -13.46 -23.31 -11.79
N GLU A 503 -12.59 -23.79 -12.68
CA GLU A 503 -11.16 -23.96 -12.39
C GLU A 503 -10.47 -22.61 -12.18
N SER A 504 -10.78 -21.62 -13.01
CA SER A 504 -10.09 -20.33 -12.99
C SER A 504 -10.42 -19.48 -11.75
N ILE A 505 -11.63 -19.62 -11.18
CA ILE A 505 -12.04 -18.93 -9.96
C ILE A 505 -11.79 -19.74 -8.69
N ASP A 506 -11.39 -21.01 -8.80
CA ASP A 506 -11.10 -21.83 -7.62
C ASP A 506 -10.05 -21.14 -6.76
N PRO A 507 -10.20 -21.08 -5.42
CA PRO A 507 -9.28 -20.36 -4.55
C PRO A 507 -7.80 -20.72 -4.74
N GLN A 508 -7.48 -21.94 -5.17
CA GLN A 508 -6.10 -22.35 -5.44
C GLN A 508 -5.47 -21.68 -6.67
N ILE A 509 -6.27 -21.02 -7.53
CA ILE A 509 -5.86 -20.36 -8.76
C ILE A 509 -6.34 -18.89 -8.78
N GLY A 510 -7.63 -18.67 -8.50
CA GLY A 510 -8.33 -17.40 -8.64
C GLY A 510 -7.81 -16.26 -7.77
N TYR A 511 -6.98 -16.51 -6.75
CA TYR A 511 -6.38 -15.47 -5.91
C TYR A 511 -4.88 -15.22 -6.16
N ILE A 512 -4.26 -15.99 -7.05
CA ILE A 512 -2.84 -15.85 -7.36
C ILE A 512 -2.61 -14.51 -8.09
N GLN A 513 -1.77 -13.64 -7.56
CA GLN A 513 -1.47 -12.33 -8.19
C GLN A 513 -0.09 -12.25 -8.85
N TYR A 514 0.77 -13.23 -8.56
CA TYR A 514 2.17 -13.24 -8.95
C TYR A 514 2.45 -14.35 -9.95
N ALA A 515 3.18 -13.99 -11.02
CA ALA A 515 3.49 -14.87 -12.13
C ALA A 515 4.24 -16.16 -11.73
N PRO A 516 5.19 -16.14 -10.76
CA PRO A 516 5.87 -17.37 -10.34
C PRO A 516 4.90 -18.46 -9.84
N PHE A 517 3.86 -18.11 -9.09
CA PHE A 517 2.90 -19.06 -8.55
C PHE A 517 1.99 -19.68 -9.63
N LEU A 518 1.66 -18.94 -10.69
CA LEU A 518 0.97 -19.53 -11.85
C LEU A 518 1.90 -20.42 -12.66
N ALA A 519 3.17 -20.03 -12.82
CA ALA A 519 4.17 -20.81 -13.53
C ALA A 519 4.46 -22.16 -12.84
N GLU A 520 4.50 -22.20 -11.50
CA GLU A 520 4.56 -23.45 -10.71
C GLU A 520 3.42 -24.41 -11.07
N LYS A 521 2.25 -23.87 -11.43
CA LYS A 521 1.07 -24.62 -11.87
C LYS A 521 0.98 -24.83 -13.39
N ARG A 522 1.98 -24.37 -14.17
CA ARG A 522 1.99 -24.41 -15.65
C ARG A 522 0.78 -23.71 -16.29
N ILE A 523 0.34 -22.61 -15.67
CA ILE A 523 -0.77 -21.80 -16.15
C ILE A 523 -0.22 -20.50 -16.73
N LYS A 524 -0.63 -20.19 -17.96
CA LYS A 524 -0.30 -18.95 -18.67
C LYS A 524 -1.55 -18.08 -18.86
N PRO A 525 -1.57 -16.85 -18.33
CA PRO A 525 -2.60 -15.88 -18.65
C PRO A 525 -2.55 -15.46 -20.12
N VAL A 526 -3.72 -15.33 -20.74
CA VAL A 526 -3.90 -14.90 -22.12
C VAL A 526 -4.69 -13.61 -22.15
N ASP A 527 -4.10 -12.59 -22.76
CA ASP A 527 -4.66 -11.26 -22.88
C ASP A 527 -5.90 -11.24 -23.78
N ASN A 528 -6.81 -10.31 -23.51
CA ASN A 528 -7.96 -10.09 -24.38
C ASN A 528 -7.51 -9.51 -25.72
N SER A 529 -8.17 -9.92 -26.80
CA SER A 529 -7.96 -9.36 -28.13
C SER A 529 -8.50 -7.91 -28.23
N PRO A 530 -8.02 -7.10 -29.18
CA PRO A 530 -8.59 -5.78 -29.45
C PRO A 530 -10.11 -5.83 -29.69
N GLU A 531 -10.61 -6.88 -30.33
CA GLU A 531 -12.03 -7.10 -30.60
C GLU A 531 -12.82 -7.37 -29.31
N ASP A 532 -12.26 -8.17 -28.38
CA ASP A 532 -12.89 -8.42 -27.08
C ASP A 532 -13.00 -7.13 -26.25
N ILE A 533 -11.93 -6.33 -26.25
CA ILE A 533 -11.87 -5.03 -25.54
C ILE A 533 -12.89 -4.07 -26.15
N ASN A 534 -12.95 -3.99 -27.48
CA ASN A 534 -13.89 -3.11 -28.17
C ASN A 534 -15.34 -3.53 -27.94
N ALA A 535 -15.65 -4.83 -28.00
CA ALA A 535 -16.99 -5.34 -27.75
C ALA A 535 -17.48 -4.98 -26.34
N LEU A 536 -16.61 -5.07 -25.33
CA LEU A 536 -16.93 -4.62 -23.97
C LEU A 536 -17.26 -3.12 -23.92
N VAL A 537 -16.50 -2.28 -24.62
CA VAL A 537 -16.72 -0.82 -24.65
C VAL A 537 -18.02 -0.48 -25.36
N ILE A 538 -18.35 -1.18 -26.46
CA ILE A 538 -19.64 -1.06 -27.14
C ILE A 538 -20.78 -1.43 -26.19
N GLU A 539 -20.69 -2.58 -25.50
CA GLU A 539 -21.73 -2.99 -24.55
C GLU A 539 -21.89 -1.98 -23.40
N MET A 540 -20.79 -1.41 -22.88
CA MET A 540 -20.87 -0.37 -21.85
C MET A 540 -21.57 0.89 -22.37
N LEU A 541 -21.25 1.35 -23.58
CA LEU A 541 -21.92 2.49 -24.21
C LEU A 541 -23.41 2.21 -24.41
N GLU A 542 -23.78 1.04 -24.94
CA GLU A 542 -25.17 0.60 -25.10
C GLU A 542 -25.93 0.61 -23.77
N ARG A 543 -25.29 0.18 -22.67
CA ARG A 543 -25.89 0.24 -21.34
C ARG A 543 -26.09 1.68 -20.87
N MET A 544 -25.12 2.57 -21.09
CA MET A 544 -25.21 3.98 -20.71
C MET A 544 -26.23 4.77 -21.54
N GLU A 545 -26.52 4.29 -22.76
CA GLU A 545 -27.53 4.85 -23.66
C GLU A 545 -28.91 4.20 -23.47
N GLU A 546 -29.03 3.17 -22.62
CA GLU A 546 -30.23 2.34 -22.46
C GLU A 546 -30.71 1.69 -23.77
N THR A 547 -29.78 1.44 -24.71
CA THR A 547 -30.05 0.83 -26.02
C THR A 547 -29.66 -0.65 -26.09
N GLY A 548 -28.98 -1.16 -25.06
CA GLY A 548 -28.51 -2.54 -25.00
C GLY A 548 -29.64 -3.57 -24.95
N ASN A 549 -29.71 -4.42 -25.97
CA ASN A 549 -30.64 -5.55 -26.02
C ASN A 549 -29.94 -6.84 -25.56
N TYR A 550 -30.45 -7.43 -24.48
CA TYR A 550 -30.06 -8.74 -23.99
C TYR A 550 -31.10 -9.77 -24.42
N THR A 551 -30.67 -10.85 -25.07
CA THR A 551 -31.57 -11.96 -25.41
C THR A 551 -31.73 -12.93 -24.23
N GLU A 552 -32.74 -13.80 -24.28
CA GLU A 552 -32.90 -14.84 -23.24
C GLU A 552 -31.69 -15.80 -23.19
N ALA A 553 -31.03 -16.05 -24.32
CA ALA A 553 -29.79 -16.83 -24.36
C ALA A 553 -28.66 -16.13 -23.60
N ASP A 554 -28.59 -14.81 -23.69
CA ASP A 554 -27.59 -13.97 -23.01
C ASP A 554 -27.82 -14.03 -21.49
N HIS A 555 -29.08 -13.93 -21.06
CA HIS A 555 -29.47 -14.12 -19.67
C HIS A 555 -29.17 -15.54 -19.19
N GLY A 556 -29.34 -16.56 -20.05
CA GLY A 556 -28.94 -17.94 -19.78
C GLY A 556 -27.46 -18.08 -19.45
N LEU A 557 -26.58 -17.56 -20.30
CA LEU A 557 -25.12 -17.59 -20.08
C LEU A 557 -24.73 -16.83 -18.80
N GLN A 558 -25.34 -15.66 -18.55
CA GLN A 558 -25.11 -14.91 -17.33
C GLN A 558 -25.51 -15.72 -16.08
N ARG A 559 -26.65 -16.42 -16.10
CA ARG A 559 -27.10 -17.25 -14.96
C ARG A 559 -26.15 -18.41 -14.68
N GLU A 560 -25.60 -19.06 -15.72
CA GLU A 560 -24.59 -20.12 -15.51
C GLU A 560 -23.29 -19.54 -14.93
N PHE A 561 -22.85 -18.38 -15.41
CA PHE A 561 -21.72 -17.64 -14.80
C PHE A 561 -21.99 -17.33 -13.33
N ASP A 562 -23.15 -16.76 -12.99
CA ASP A 562 -23.51 -16.38 -11.62
C ASP A 562 -23.55 -17.59 -10.70
N LYS A 563 -24.12 -18.71 -11.17
CA LYS A 563 -24.21 -19.99 -10.45
C LYS A 563 -22.84 -20.58 -10.13
N ILE A 564 -21.90 -20.57 -11.08
CA ILE A 564 -20.53 -21.04 -10.83
C ILE A 564 -19.83 -20.09 -9.85
N SER A 565 -19.97 -18.79 -10.06
CA SER A 565 -19.34 -17.76 -9.23
C SER A 565 -19.78 -17.77 -7.77
N ALA A 566 -21.08 -17.95 -7.54
CA ALA A 566 -21.70 -17.92 -6.22
C ALA A 566 -21.17 -19.01 -5.27
N LYS A 567 -20.50 -20.05 -5.79
CA LYS A 567 -19.86 -21.09 -4.97
C LYS A 567 -18.74 -20.55 -4.06
N TYR A 568 -18.07 -19.47 -4.48
CA TYR A 568 -16.91 -18.93 -3.78
C TYR A 568 -17.19 -17.56 -3.19
N THR A 569 -17.86 -16.67 -3.93
CA THR A 569 -18.27 -15.35 -3.46
C THR A 569 -19.31 -14.73 -4.40
N ALA A 570 -20.16 -13.84 -3.87
CA ALA A 570 -21.25 -13.21 -4.61
C ALA A 570 -20.91 -11.74 -4.89
N TYR A 571 -20.30 -11.48 -6.05
CA TYR A 571 -20.08 -10.13 -6.58
C TYR A 571 -21.29 -9.64 -7.39
N SER A 572 -21.52 -8.33 -7.41
CA SER A 572 -22.55 -7.73 -8.26
C SER A 572 -22.13 -7.52 -9.71
N SER A 573 -20.82 -7.40 -9.99
CA SER A 573 -20.31 -7.17 -11.35
C SER A 573 -20.61 -8.32 -12.30
N ARG A 574 -20.80 -8.01 -13.58
CA ARG A 574 -21.14 -9.00 -14.62
C ARG A 574 -20.03 -9.19 -15.64
N PHE A 575 -19.94 -10.37 -16.23
CA PHE A 575 -19.13 -10.56 -17.42
C PHE A 575 -19.86 -9.95 -18.62
N SER A 576 -19.09 -9.41 -19.57
CA SER A 576 -19.64 -8.92 -20.84
C SER A 576 -20.46 -10.00 -21.54
N ARG A 577 -21.61 -9.61 -22.09
CA ARG A 577 -22.48 -10.43 -22.95
C ARG A 577 -21.69 -11.10 -24.06
N ASP A 578 -20.93 -10.29 -24.81
CA ASP A 578 -20.29 -10.76 -26.03
C ASP A 578 -19.08 -11.64 -25.72
N PHE A 579 -18.40 -11.40 -24.59
CA PHE A 579 -17.38 -12.30 -24.07
C PHE A 579 -17.95 -13.67 -23.69
N LEU A 580 -19.06 -13.69 -22.93
CA LEU A 580 -19.71 -14.96 -22.54
C LEU A 580 -20.19 -15.75 -23.76
N LYS A 581 -20.73 -15.08 -24.78
CA LYS A 581 -21.13 -15.72 -26.04
C LYS A 581 -19.94 -16.32 -26.78
N LYS A 582 -18.86 -15.57 -26.92
CA LYS A 582 -17.67 -15.98 -27.68
C LYS A 582 -16.94 -17.16 -27.04
N TYR A 583 -16.91 -17.21 -25.70
CA TYR A 583 -16.10 -18.17 -24.96
C TYR A 583 -16.94 -19.18 -24.16
N SER A 584 -18.23 -19.35 -24.45
CA SER A 584 -19.12 -20.25 -23.70
C SER A 584 -18.60 -21.67 -23.62
N ASP A 585 -18.09 -22.20 -24.74
CA ASP A 585 -17.62 -23.59 -24.86
C ASP A 585 -16.34 -23.86 -24.06
N ILE A 586 -15.62 -22.79 -23.69
CA ILE A 586 -14.42 -22.84 -22.84
C ILE A 586 -14.80 -22.67 -21.38
N LEU A 587 -15.75 -21.77 -21.10
CA LEU A 587 -16.07 -21.34 -19.73
C LEU A 587 -16.97 -22.33 -18.98
N PHE A 588 -17.87 -23.04 -19.67
CA PHE A 588 -18.99 -23.79 -19.06
C PHE A 588 -18.96 -25.30 -19.28
#